data_AF-A0A383CZZ1-F1
#
_entry.id   AF-A0A383CZZ1-F1
#
_cell.length_a   1.000
_cell.length_b   1.000
_cell.length_c   1.000
_cell.angle_alpha   90.00
_cell.angle_beta   90.00
_cell.angle_gamma   90.00
#
_symmetry.space_group_name_H-M   'P 1'
#
loop_
_entity.id
_entity.type
_entity.pdbx_description
1 polymer ?
#
loop_
_entity_poly.entity_id
_entity_poly.type
_entity_poly.pdbx_seq_one_letter_code
_entity_poly.pdbx_strand_id
1 'polypeptide(L)'
;TGPVLVKGNIRGGVQVKIDHDLIVEGAVGGEIGQPCRIETEGDVLIVGEVRYAHISAQNIRVGGKVRNAALTSFEHIDVEAVAGNGGK
;
A
#
# COMPACT_ATOMS: atom_id res chain seq x y z
N THR A 1 -2.49 -6.46 -20.41
CA THR A 1 -2.86 -7.24 -19.21
C THR A 1 -3.49 -6.27 -18.24
N GLY A 2 -4.44 -6.70 -17.41
CA GLY A 2 -5.20 -5.81 -16.52
C GLY A 2 -4.53 -5.61 -15.15
N PRO A 3 -5.13 -4.79 -14.27
CA PRO A 3 -4.64 -4.61 -12.90
C PRO A 3 -4.67 -5.93 -12.11
N VAL A 4 -3.77 -6.05 -11.14
CA VAL A 4 -3.81 -7.13 -10.14
C VAL A 4 -4.66 -6.68 -8.96
N LEU A 5 -5.68 -7.48 -8.61
CA LEU A 5 -6.56 -7.22 -7.48
C LEU A 5 -6.27 -8.19 -6.33
N VAL A 6 -5.92 -7.64 -5.17
CA VAL A 6 -5.81 -8.36 -3.90
C VAL A 6 -7.03 -8.06 -3.06
N LYS A 7 -7.91 -9.06 -2.93
CA LYS A 7 -9.10 -8.99 -2.06
C LYS A 7 -8.73 -9.36 -0.63
N GLY A 8 -8.23 -8.40 0.13
CA GLY A 8 -7.85 -8.57 1.53
C GLY A 8 -6.50 -7.93 1.86
N ASN A 9 -5.87 -8.41 2.93
CA ASN A 9 -4.64 -7.82 3.45
C ASN A 9 -3.39 -8.49 2.89
N ILE A 10 -2.36 -7.69 2.63
CA ILE A 10 -0.98 -8.17 2.42
C ILE A 10 -0.26 -8.09 3.76
N ARG A 11 0.30 -9.20 4.24
CA ARG A 11 0.90 -9.30 5.59
C ARG A 11 2.23 -10.04 5.59
N GLY A 12 3.01 -9.88 6.66
CA GLY A 12 4.10 -10.80 7.01
C GLY A 12 5.33 -10.72 6.11
N GLY A 13 5.78 -9.50 5.78
CA GLY A 13 7.01 -9.31 5.01
C GLY A 13 6.95 -9.77 3.55
N VAL A 14 5.74 -10.00 3.04
CA VAL A 14 5.50 -10.42 1.65
C VAL A 14 6.12 -9.42 0.68
N GLN A 15 6.71 -9.97 -0.38
CA GLN A 15 7.27 -9.20 -1.49
C GLN A 15 6.38 -9.38 -2.73
N VAL A 16 6.00 -8.26 -3.34
CA VAL A 16 5.14 -8.20 -4.52
C VAL A 16 5.87 -7.39 -5.58
N LYS A 17 6.03 -7.98 -6.77
CA LYS A 17 6.58 -7.29 -7.94
C LYS A 17 5.67 -7.50 -9.14
N ILE A 18 5.17 -6.41 -9.71
CA ILE A 18 4.16 -6.42 -10.78
C ILE A 18 4.54 -5.35 -11.81
N ASP A 19 4.30 -5.60 -13.10
CA ASP A 19 4.56 -4.67 -14.22
C ASP A 19 3.35 -3.77 -14.56
N HIS A 20 2.29 -3.85 -13.77
CA HIS A 20 1.01 -3.18 -13.98
C HIS A 20 0.45 -2.68 -12.65
N ASP A 21 -0.73 -2.06 -12.70
CA ASP A 21 -1.40 -1.53 -11.52
C ASP A 21 -1.74 -2.61 -10.48
N LEU A 22 -1.65 -2.24 -9.21
CA LEU A 22 -2.01 -3.06 -8.07
C LEU A 22 -3.11 -2.39 -7.25
N ILE A 23 -4.20 -3.12 -7.03
CA ILE A 23 -5.31 -2.70 -6.17
C ILE A 23 -5.37 -3.65 -4.97
N VAL A 24 -5.30 -3.10 -3.76
CA VAL A 24 -5.42 -3.84 -2.49
C VAL A 24 -6.67 -3.35 -1.76
N GLU A 25 -7.72 -4.18 -1.74
CA GLU A 25 -8.96 -3.94 -0.99
C GLU A 25 -8.78 -4.32 0.49
N GLY A 26 -7.75 -3.76 1.13
CA GLY A 26 -7.36 -4.06 2.49
C GLY A 26 -6.11 -3.31 2.92
N ALA A 27 -5.52 -3.74 4.03
CA ALA A 27 -4.31 -3.17 4.59
C ALA A 27 -3.04 -3.86 4.06
N VAL A 28 -1.93 -3.10 4.04
CA VAL A 28 -0.58 -3.62 3.79
C VAL A 28 0.22 -3.49 5.08
N GLY A 29 0.62 -4.61 5.67
CA GLY A 29 1.21 -4.65 7.01
C GLY A 29 2.40 -5.60 7.12
N GLY A 30 3.61 -5.07 7.14
CA GLY A 30 4.78 -5.84 7.56
C GLY A 30 5.00 -5.84 9.07
N GLU A 31 6.19 -6.28 9.47
CA GLU A 31 6.66 -6.32 10.85
C GLU A 31 7.99 -5.59 11.00
N ILE A 32 8.39 -5.28 12.24
CA ILE A 32 9.71 -4.71 12.51
C ILE A 32 10.79 -5.72 12.08
N GLY A 33 11.70 -5.28 11.21
CA GLY A 33 12.74 -6.14 10.63
C GLY A 33 12.26 -6.96 9.42
N GLN A 34 10.95 -7.01 9.15
CA GLN A 34 10.38 -7.73 8.02
C GLN A 34 9.28 -6.90 7.32
N PRO A 35 9.64 -5.77 6.68
CA PRO A 35 8.68 -4.93 6.02
C PRO A 35 8.09 -5.63 4.79
N CYS A 36 6.81 -5.38 4.48
CA CYS A 36 6.28 -5.74 3.16
C CYS A 36 6.99 -4.92 2.07
N ARG A 37 7.24 -5.51 0.91
CA ARG A 37 7.82 -4.81 -0.25
C ARG A 37 6.89 -4.91 -1.43
N ILE A 38 6.52 -3.77 -2.01
CA ILE A 38 5.69 -3.70 -3.20
C ILE A 38 6.44 -2.84 -4.23
N GLU A 39 6.69 -3.42 -5.39
CA GLU A 39 7.30 -2.74 -6.53
C GLU A 39 6.38 -2.90 -7.74
N THR A 40 5.85 -1.79 -8.24
CA THR A 40 5.02 -1.77 -9.44
C THR A 40 5.56 -0.77 -10.47
N GLU A 41 5.40 -1.09 -11.75
CA GLU A 41 5.62 -0.10 -12.83
C GLU A 41 4.40 0.80 -13.02
N GLY A 42 3.20 0.30 -12.72
CA GLY A 42 1.94 1.05 -12.74
C GLY A 42 1.56 1.66 -11.40
N ASP A 43 0.28 1.97 -11.25
CA ASP A 43 -0.27 2.64 -10.07
C ASP A 43 -0.57 1.67 -8.92
N VAL A 44 -0.50 2.17 -7.68
CA VAL A 44 -0.89 1.42 -6.48
C VAL A 44 -2.05 2.11 -5.79
N LEU A 45 -3.16 1.40 -5.63
CA LEU A 45 -4.28 1.79 -4.77
C LEU A 45 -4.38 0.83 -3.58
N ILE A 46 -4.24 1.37 -2.38
CA ILE A 46 -4.43 0.64 -1.13
C ILE A 46 -5.59 1.28 -0.38
N VAL A 47 -6.70 0.55 -0.23
CA VAL A 47 -7.89 1.07 0.45
C VAL A 47 -7.67 1.20 1.96
N GLY A 48 -6.88 0.31 2.54
CA GLY A 48 -6.65 0.23 3.98
C GLY A 48 -5.41 0.99 4.46
N GLU A 49 -5.02 0.68 5.70
CA GLU A 49 -3.80 1.23 6.30
C GLU A 49 -2.52 0.58 5.76
N VAL A 50 -1.43 1.35 5.80
CA VAL A 50 -0.10 0.87 5.43
C VAL A 50 0.82 0.96 6.65
N ARG A 51 1.41 -0.17 7.05
CA ARG A 51 2.32 -0.26 8.18
C ARG A 51 3.55 -1.10 7.84
N TYR A 52 4.74 -0.66 8.25
CA TYR A 52 5.98 -1.43 8.07
C TYR A 52 6.13 -1.94 6.63
N ALA A 53 6.11 -1.03 5.66
CA ALA A 53 6.11 -1.37 4.24
C ALA A 53 7.01 -0.44 3.42
N HIS A 54 7.59 -0.95 2.35
CA HIS A 54 8.26 -0.19 1.30
C HIS A 54 7.48 -0.37 0.01
N ILE A 55 7.01 0.73 -0.58
CA ILE A 55 6.15 0.71 -1.76
C ILE A 55 6.75 1.65 -2.80
N SER A 56 7.02 1.13 -3.99
CA SER A 56 7.50 1.88 -5.15
C SER A 56 6.54 1.71 -6.32
N ALA A 57 6.03 2.80 -6.89
CA ALA A 57 5.04 2.79 -7.97
C ALA A 57 5.08 4.07 -8.82
N GLN A 58 4.32 4.14 -9.93
CA GLN A 58 4.13 5.38 -10.68
C GLN A 58 3.36 6.42 -9.85
N ASN A 59 2.12 6.08 -9.48
CA ASN A 59 1.31 6.79 -8.48
C ASN A 59 1.00 5.88 -7.27
N ILE A 60 0.91 6.46 -6.08
CA ILE A 60 0.51 5.76 -4.85
C ILE A 60 -0.69 6.48 -4.24
N ARG A 61 -1.81 5.78 -4.08
CA ARG A 61 -2.96 6.24 -3.30
C ARG A 61 -3.21 5.31 -2.12
N VAL A 62 -3.28 5.89 -0.93
CA VAL A 62 -3.59 5.18 0.31
C VAL A 62 -4.84 5.77 0.94
N GLY A 63 -5.91 4.97 1.05
CA GLY A 63 -7.19 5.34 1.67
C GLY A 63 -7.17 5.31 3.20
N GLY A 64 -6.05 4.93 3.81
CA GLY A 64 -5.89 4.80 5.25
C GLY A 64 -4.62 5.46 5.80
N LYS A 65 -4.35 5.22 7.09
CA LYS A 65 -3.17 5.78 7.76
C LYS A 65 -1.89 5.08 7.29
N VAL A 66 -0.84 5.86 7.10
CA VAL A 66 0.51 5.37 6.81
C VAL A 66 1.38 5.51 8.06
N ARG A 67 2.01 4.42 8.52
CA ARG A 67 2.87 4.40 9.72
C ARG A 67 4.10 3.54 9.49
N ASN A 68 5.29 4.05 9.82
CA ASN A 68 6.54 3.29 9.70
C ASN A 68 6.72 2.67 8.30
N ALA A 69 6.37 3.42 7.25
CA ALA A 69 6.41 2.95 5.86
C ALA A 69 7.12 3.98 4.98
N ALA A 70 7.77 3.50 3.92
CA ALA A 70 8.39 4.30 2.88
C ALA A 70 7.57 4.17 1.60
N LEU A 71 7.06 5.28 1.11
CA LEU A 71 6.33 5.37 -0.16
C LEU A 71 7.21 6.15 -1.13
N THR A 72 7.51 5.57 -2.28
CA THR A 72 8.32 6.18 -3.34
C THR A 72 7.51 6.17 -4.62
N SER A 73 7.31 7.36 -5.19
CA SER A 73 6.52 7.52 -6.40
C SER A 73 7.29 8.33 -7.42
N PHE A 74 7.11 8.01 -8.69
CA PHE A 74 7.64 8.83 -9.77
C PHE A 74 6.80 10.08 -10.01
N GLU A 75 5.49 10.01 -9.76
CA GLU A 75 4.56 11.11 -10.04
C GLU A 75 3.88 11.64 -8.78
N HIS A 76 2.94 10.89 -8.18
CA HIS A 76 2.11 11.40 -7.10
C HIS A 76 1.91 10.42 -5.95
N ILE A 77 1.89 10.95 -4.71
CA ILE A 77 1.50 10.22 -3.50
C ILE A 77 0.32 10.95 -2.86
N ASP A 78 -0.81 10.26 -2.78
CA ASP A 78 -2.01 10.72 -2.06
C ASP A 78 -2.29 9.81 -0.86
N VAL A 79 -2.49 10.41 0.31
CA VAL A 79 -2.77 9.70 1.56
C VAL A 79 -3.98 10.33 2.23
N GLU A 80 -5.10 9.61 2.17
CA GLU A 80 -6.34 10.02 2.82
C GLU A 80 -6.31 9.60 4.28
N ALA A 81 -5.99 10.56 5.16
CA ALA A 81 -6.15 10.35 6.58
C ALA A 81 -7.65 10.31 6.93
N VAL A 82 -8.24 9.12 6.98
CA VAL A 82 -9.56 8.96 7.59
C VAL A 82 -9.40 9.28 9.08
N ALA A 83 -9.94 10.42 9.49
CA ALA A 83 -10.18 10.72 10.89
C ALA A 83 -10.98 9.55 11.44
N GLY A 84 -10.37 8.76 12.33
CA GLY A 84 -11.08 7.68 12.97
C GLY A 84 -12.28 8.32 13.64
N ASN A 85 -13.49 7.91 13.25
CA ASN A 85 -14.67 8.26 14.01
C ASN A 85 -14.39 7.81 15.44
N GLY A 86 -14.13 8.79 16.31
CA GLY A 86 -14.09 8.60 17.75
C GLY A 86 -15.50 8.22 18.17
N GLY A 87 -15.83 6.95 17.98
CA GLY A 87 -16.94 6.31 18.66
C GLY A 87 -16.61 6.35 20.14
N LYS A 88 -17.37 7.16 20.86
CA LYS A 88 -17.43 7.15 22.32
C LYS A 88 -17.73 5.76 22.84
#